data_AF-A0A959SVZ7-F1
#
_entry.id   AF-A0A959SVZ7-F1
#
_cell.length_a   1.000
_cell.length_b   1.000
_cell.length_c   1.000
_cell.angle_alpha   90.00
_cell.angle_beta   90.00
_cell.angle_gamma   90.00
#
_symmetry.space_group_name_H-M   'P 1'
#
loop_
_entity.id
_entity.type
_entity.pdbx_description
1 polymer ?
#
loop_
_entity_poly.entity_id
_entity_poly.type
_entity_poly.pdbx_seq_one_letter_code
_entity_poly.pdbx_strand_id
1 'polypeptide(L)'
;TCQAKSAGSYLILEHFADNTEESELSDYGMMLWGNANYNFSEASMGWVNTSNFESYLHTVRGWSKPHLVGYMESHDEERMMYRNLNFGNTSNPSHNTRDLNTALTRIELCASFFLSAPGPKMIWEFGEMGYDQSINRCENGTIDNNCRLDKKPILWSYLQVSQRKTLHDVFSKMNKLRFHPWYKDLFIANNISLTRNLSGGIKNMIIRSASDSSMLVVIGNFDVNVQSTTITFPSAGVWYDYFKDVTFSATGSAQNITLQPGEYRVYLNRNVNNIAVTPVLDLPGQEDKLLAVVYPNPVNEGSVLEINMPGTGKADISLINSAGQPVQRIFSGTLTKGNHIMELSDKIRHLPAGTYIIKIQTSNAIRSVKLMIQ
;
A
#
# COMPACT_ATOMS: atom_id res chain seq x y z
N THR A 1 -10.76 -40.23 -10.16
CA THR A 1 -9.98 -38.99 -9.94
C THR A 1 -9.64 -38.86 -8.46
N CYS A 2 -8.63 -38.09 -8.07
CA CYS A 2 -8.29 -37.87 -6.65
C CYS A 2 -9.50 -37.34 -5.84
N GLN A 3 -10.34 -36.51 -6.46
CA GLN A 3 -11.60 -36.03 -5.87
C GLN A 3 -12.55 -37.15 -5.44
N ALA A 4 -12.61 -38.28 -6.16
CA ALA A 4 -13.45 -39.42 -5.80
C ALA A 4 -12.94 -40.19 -4.57
N LYS A 5 -11.67 -40.00 -4.19
CA LYS A 5 -11.06 -40.61 -3.00
C LYS A 5 -11.01 -39.64 -1.81
N SER A 6 -10.80 -38.35 -2.08
CA SER A 6 -10.80 -37.28 -1.08
C SER A 6 -11.34 -36.00 -1.72
N ALA A 7 -12.61 -35.71 -1.48
CA ALA A 7 -13.27 -34.51 -2.02
C ALA A 7 -12.65 -33.24 -1.42
N GLY A 8 -12.35 -32.25 -2.26
CA GLY A 8 -11.68 -31.01 -1.84
C GLY A 8 -10.16 -31.12 -1.72
N SER A 9 -9.56 -32.26 -2.07
CA SER A 9 -8.11 -32.37 -2.25
C SER A 9 -7.64 -31.52 -3.42
N TYR A 10 -6.38 -31.08 -3.42
CA TYR A 10 -5.77 -30.41 -4.56
C TYR A 10 -4.63 -31.28 -5.09
N LEU A 11 -4.56 -31.44 -6.41
CA LEU A 11 -3.38 -32.00 -7.08
C LEU A 11 -2.60 -30.82 -7.63
N ILE A 12 -1.39 -30.61 -7.10
CA ILE A 12 -0.51 -29.51 -7.50
C ILE A 12 0.75 -30.13 -8.11
N LEU A 13 1.03 -29.79 -9.37
CA LEU A 13 2.14 -30.33 -10.12
C LEU A 13 3.28 -29.32 -10.19
N GLU A 14 4.49 -29.80 -9.92
CA GLU A 14 5.71 -29.20 -10.42
C GLU A 14 5.95 -29.74 -11.84
N HIS A 15 5.36 -29.06 -12.82
CA HIS A 15 5.40 -29.47 -14.22
C HIS A 15 5.69 -28.23 -15.06
N PHE A 16 6.92 -28.12 -15.57
CA PHE A 16 7.41 -26.98 -16.34
C PHE A 16 7.56 -27.39 -17.81
N ALA A 17 6.43 -27.65 -18.46
CA ALA A 17 6.36 -28.11 -19.84
C ALA A 17 5.93 -26.97 -20.78
N ASP A 18 5.60 -27.30 -22.03
CA ASP A 18 5.00 -26.32 -22.92
C ASP A 18 3.67 -25.81 -22.35
N ASN A 19 3.39 -24.52 -22.52
CA ASN A 19 2.19 -23.89 -21.96
C ASN A 19 0.89 -24.54 -22.44
N THR A 20 0.88 -25.15 -23.63
CA THR A 20 -0.26 -25.89 -24.17
C THR A 20 -0.60 -27.09 -23.29
N GLU A 21 0.41 -27.88 -22.93
CA GLU A 21 0.26 -29.07 -22.07
C GLU A 21 -0.17 -28.66 -20.65
N GLU A 22 0.47 -27.63 -20.10
CA GLU A 22 0.10 -27.10 -18.78
C GLU A 22 -1.36 -26.59 -18.75
N SER A 23 -1.82 -25.95 -19.83
CA SER A 23 -3.21 -25.48 -19.96
C SER A 23 -4.20 -26.65 -20.01
N GLU A 24 -3.89 -27.73 -20.73
CA GLU A 24 -4.72 -28.93 -20.76
C GLU A 24 -4.85 -29.54 -19.36
N LEU A 25 -3.74 -29.73 -18.64
CA LEU A 25 -3.74 -30.26 -17.28
C LEU A 25 -4.52 -29.37 -16.30
N SER A 26 -4.39 -28.04 -16.47
CA SER A 26 -5.18 -27.05 -15.73
C SER A 26 -6.68 -27.22 -15.98
N ASP A 27 -7.10 -27.42 -17.22
CA ASP A 27 -8.50 -27.65 -17.59
C ASP A 27 -9.04 -28.99 -17.07
N TYR A 28 -8.18 -30.01 -16.92
CA TYR A 28 -8.50 -31.28 -16.22
C TYR A 28 -8.69 -31.12 -14.71
N GLY A 29 -8.42 -29.94 -14.14
CA GLY A 29 -8.61 -29.64 -12.72
C GLY A 29 -7.35 -29.82 -11.86
N MET A 30 -6.18 -29.97 -12.48
CA MET A 30 -4.90 -29.95 -11.78
C MET A 30 -4.44 -28.50 -11.57
N MET A 31 -3.70 -28.26 -10.51
CA MET A 31 -2.98 -27.01 -10.30
C MET A 31 -1.52 -27.18 -10.67
N LEU A 32 -0.88 -26.10 -11.12
CA LEU A 32 0.48 -26.14 -11.60
C LEU A 32 1.31 -25.03 -10.96
N TRP A 33 2.55 -25.33 -10.64
CA TRP A 33 3.51 -24.35 -10.17
C TRP A 33 3.82 -23.33 -11.28
N GLY A 34 3.69 -22.06 -10.94
CA GLY A 34 3.93 -20.94 -11.84
C GLY A 34 5.22 -20.21 -11.47
N ASN A 35 6.33 -20.61 -12.06
CA ASN A 35 7.61 -19.99 -11.82
C ASN A 35 7.62 -18.52 -12.30
N ALA A 36 7.90 -17.59 -11.40
CA ALA A 36 8.21 -16.20 -11.71
C ALA A 36 9.47 -15.68 -10.99
N ASN A 37 10.30 -16.57 -10.44
CA ASN A 37 11.48 -16.20 -9.65
C ASN A 37 12.45 -15.30 -10.41
N TYR A 38 12.79 -15.67 -11.64
CA TYR A 38 13.72 -14.89 -12.46
C TYR A 38 13.22 -13.46 -12.66
N ASN A 39 11.98 -13.29 -13.13
CA ASN A 39 11.45 -11.96 -13.45
C ASN A 39 11.25 -11.09 -12.22
N PHE A 40 10.78 -11.65 -11.10
CA PHE A 40 10.67 -10.91 -9.85
C PHE A 40 12.05 -10.58 -9.25
N SER A 41 13.03 -11.48 -9.36
CA SER A 41 14.41 -11.21 -8.92
C SER A 41 15.06 -10.09 -9.73
N GLU A 42 14.92 -10.10 -11.06
CA GLU A 42 15.40 -9.01 -11.91
C GLU A 42 14.69 -7.69 -11.56
N ALA A 43 13.37 -7.75 -11.31
CA ALA A 43 12.61 -6.59 -10.84
C ALA A 43 13.14 -6.06 -9.49
N SER A 44 13.34 -6.93 -8.50
CA SER A 44 13.81 -6.54 -7.18
C SER A 44 15.26 -6.05 -7.18
N MET A 45 16.09 -6.53 -8.09
CA MET A 45 17.46 -6.03 -8.29
C MET A 45 17.52 -4.70 -9.05
N GLY A 46 16.45 -4.29 -9.73
CA GLY A 46 16.43 -3.07 -10.54
C GLY A 46 16.94 -3.26 -11.98
N TRP A 47 16.85 -4.49 -12.51
CA TRP A 47 17.16 -4.85 -13.90
C TRP A 47 15.87 -4.85 -14.73
N VAL A 48 15.48 -3.68 -15.22
CA VAL A 48 14.14 -3.45 -15.81
C VAL A 48 13.87 -4.29 -17.07
N ASN A 49 14.84 -4.40 -17.98
CA ASN A 49 14.64 -5.00 -19.31
C ASN A 49 14.25 -6.49 -19.27
N THR A 50 14.62 -7.20 -18.21
CA THR A 50 14.41 -8.64 -18.00
C THR A 50 13.36 -8.92 -16.92
N SER A 51 12.77 -7.88 -16.34
CA SER A 51 11.88 -7.98 -15.19
C SER A 51 10.41 -8.24 -15.52
N ASN A 52 10.02 -8.42 -16.80
CA ASN A 52 8.60 -8.59 -17.14
C ASN A 52 8.02 -9.85 -16.50
N PHE A 53 7.05 -9.67 -15.60
CA PHE A 53 6.44 -10.78 -14.86
C PHE A 53 4.95 -10.99 -15.20
N GLU A 54 4.45 -10.50 -16.34
CA GLU A 54 3.05 -10.75 -16.76
C GLU A 54 2.66 -12.24 -16.74
N SER A 55 3.60 -13.14 -17.09
CA SER A 55 3.36 -14.58 -17.19
C SER A 55 3.04 -15.29 -15.86
N TYR A 56 3.16 -14.62 -14.71
CA TYR A 56 2.69 -15.19 -13.43
C TYR A 56 1.15 -15.19 -13.33
N LEU A 57 0.45 -14.55 -14.27
CA LEU A 57 -1.01 -14.55 -14.37
C LEU A 57 -1.49 -15.61 -15.38
N HIS A 58 -2.39 -16.50 -14.94
CA HIS A 58 -2.96 -17.54 -15.82
C HIS A 58 -3.66 -16.97 -17.08
N THR A 59 -4.27 -15.79 -16.99
CA THR A 59 -4.91 -15.13 -18.14
C THR A 59 -3.90 -14.66 -19.18
N VAL A 60 -2.68 -14.32 -18.79
CA VAL A 60 -1.60 -13.99 -19.73
C VAL A 60 -1.12 -15.25 -20.45
N ARG A 61 -1.17 -16.40 -19.78
CA ARG A 61 -0.90 -17.73 -20.35
C ARG A 61 -2.04 -18.28 -21.21
N GLY A 62 -3.18 -17.58 -21.29
CA GLY A 62 -4.36 -18.02 -22.02
C GLY A 62 -5.15 -19.14 -21.34
N TRP A 63 -4.90 -19.43 -20.07
CA TRP A 63 -5.57 -20.52 -19.36
C TRP A 63 -7.00 -20.13 -18.98
N SER A 64 -7.95 -21.05 -19.13
CA SER A 64 -9.35 -20.83 -18.77
C SER A 64 -9.61 -20.96 -17.26
N LYS A 65 -8.79 -21.76 -16.57
CA LYS A 65 -8.88 -22.01 -15.13
C LYS A 65 -7.75 -21.30 -14.37
N PRO A 66 -8.05 -20.71 -13.20
CA PRO A 66 -7.06 -20.02 -12.37
C PRO A 66 -6.26 -21.00 -11.50
N HIS A 67 -5.78 -22.10 -12.10
CA HIS A 67 -5.06 -23.16 -11.41
C HIS A 67 -3.53 -22.98 -11.40
N LEU A 68 -3.05 -21.78 -11.76
CA LEU A 68 -1.63 -21.42 -11.70
C LEU A 68 -1.23 -20.95 -10.30
N VAL A 69 -0.47 -21.78 -9.59
CA VAL A 69 0.12 -21.47 -8.27
C VAL A 69 1.41 -20.70 -8.48
N GLY A 70 1.29 -19.39 -8.68
CA GLY A 70 2.44 -18.51 -8.88
C GLY A 70 3.33 -18.41 -7.64
N TYR A 71 4.63 -18.31 -7.85
CA TYR A 71 5.62 -18.09 -6.78
C TYR A 71 6.76 -17.17 -7.24
N MET A 72 7.33 -16.40 -6.31
CA MET A 72 8.54 -15.60 -6.56
C MET A 72 9.81 -16.29 -6.07
N GLU A 73 9.67 -17.25 -5.16
CA GLU A 73 10.76 -18.03 -4.59
C GLU A 73 10.29 -19.46 -4.38
N SER A 74 11.24 -20.40 -4.46
CA SER A 74 11.03 -21.81 -4.19
C SER A 74 12.31 -22.39 -3.55
N HIS A 75 12.28 -23.69 -3.27
CA HIS A 75 13.47 -24.44 -2.88
C HIS A 75 14.45 -24.73 -4.01
N ASP A 76 14.07 -24.50 -5.28
CA ASP A 76 14.90 -24.82 -6.44
C ASP A 76 15.59 -23.61 -7.08
N GLU A 77 15.35 -22.42 -6.55
CA GLU A 77 15.90 -21.20 -7.10
C GLU A 77 16.54 -20.35 -6.01
N GLU A 78 17.51 -19.55 -6.43
CA GLU A 78 18.18 -18.66 -5.49
C GLU A 78 17.20 -17.61 -4.95
N ARG A 79 17.38 -17.27 -3.66
CA ARG A 79 16.54 -16.31 -2.95
C ARG A 79 16.67 -14.92 -3.55
N MET A 80 15.56 -14.21 -3.69
CA MET A 80 15.52 -12.83 -4.18
C MET A 80 16.37 -11.91 -3.32
N MET A 81 16.32 -12.06 -1.99
CA MET A 81 17.12 -11.21 -1.11
C MET A 81 18.62 -11.44 -1.28
N TYR A 82 19.04 -12.72 -1.39
CA TYR A 82 20.44 -13.03 -1.68
C TYR A 82 20.88 -12.43 -3.03
N ARG A 83 20.02 -12.52 -4.06
CA ARG A 83 20.29 -11.90 -5.36
C ARG A 83 20.41 -10.38 -5.27
N ASN A 84 19.50 -9.70 -4.55
CA ASN A 84 19.57 -8.26 -4.33
C ASN A 84 20.90 -7.84 -3.72
N LEU A 85 21.32 -8.48 -2.62
CA LEU A 85 22.56 -8.12 -1.92
C LEU A 85 23.84 -8.35 -2.74
N ASN A 86 23.85 -9.34 -3.63
CA ASN A 86 25.06 -9.73 -4.37
C ASN A 86 25.11 -9.15 -5.79
N PHE A 87 23.96 -9.05 -6.46
CA PHE A 87 23.86 -8.77 -7.90
C PHE A 87 22.91 -7.60 -8.21
N GLY A 88 22.38 -6.94 -7.19
CA GLY A 88 21.56 -5.75 -7.35
C GLY A 88 22.24 -4.66 -8.19
N ASN A 89 21.42 -3.92 -8.95
CA ASN A 89 21.81 -2.74 -9.69
C ASN A 89 22.28 -1.62 -8.75
N THR A 90 23.50 -1.14 -8.99
CA THR A 90 24.17 -0.09 -8.20
C THR A 90 24.43 1.17 -9.03
N SER A 91 23.80 1.32 -10.20
CA SER A 91 24.06 2.46 -11.10
C SER A 91 23.60 3.80 -10.52
N ASN A 92 22.64 3.80 -9.60
CA ASN A 92 22.28 4.96 -8.78
C ASN A 92 22.84 4.77 -7.35
N PRO A 93 23.89 5.49 -6.95
CA PRO A 93 24.46 5.39 -5.60
C PRO A 93 23.48 5.76 -4.48
N SER A 94 22.50 6.63 -4.75
CA SER A 94 21.46 7.04 -3.79
C SER A 94 20.35 6.00 -3.63
N HIS A 95 20.30 4.97 -4.50
CA HIS A 95 19.38 3.84 -4.41
C HIS A 95 20.11 2.54 -4.76
N ASN A 96 21.09 2.18 -3.93
CA ASN A 96 21.87 0.97 -4.12
C ASN A 96 21.05 -0.26 -3.71
N THR A 97 20.63 -1.08 -4.67
CA THR A 97 19.81 -2.27 -4.40
C THR A 97 20.55 -3.40 -3.68
N ARG A 98 21.87 -3.28 -3.47
CA ARG A 98 22.66 -4.18 -2.62
C ARG A 98 22.69 -3.77 -1.15
N ASP A 99 22.23 -2.56 -0.81
CA ASP A 99 22.03 -2.15 0.57
C ASP A 99 20.84 -2.93 1.17
N LEU A 100 20.98 -3.41 2.42
CA LEU A 100 19.98 -4.25 3.08
C LEU A 100 18.61 -3.57 3.15
N ASN A 101 18.56 -2.29 3.55
CA ASN A 101 17.29 -1.59 3.73
C ASN A 101 16.63 -1.34 2.37
N THR A 102 17.42 -0.93 1.38
CA THR A 102 16.95 -0.75 0.01
C THR A 102 16.41 -2.08 -0.56
N ALA A 103 17.18 -3.16 -0.46
CA ALA A 103 16.79 -4.48 -0.92
C ALA A 103 15.50 -4.98 -0.25
N LEU A 104 15.32 -4.78 1.06
CA LEU A 104 14.10 -5.13 1.77
C LEU A 104 12.89 -4.37 1.22
N THR A 105 12.99 -3.05 1.03
CA THR A 105 11.90 -2.25 0.44
C THR A 105 11.57 -2.68 -1.00
N ARG A 106 12.55 -3.18 -1.75
CA ARG A 106 12.32 -3.73 -3.10
C ARG A 106 11.61 -5.09 -3.08
N ILE A 107 11.79 -5.90 -2.02
CA ILE A 107 10.97 -7.10 -1.81
C ILE A 107 9.56 -6.70 -1.39
N GLU A 108 9.37 -5.65 -0.57
CA GLU A 108 8.03 -5.11 -0.26
C GLU A 108 7.28 -4.70 -1.53
N LEU A 109 7.97 -3.98 -2.43
CA LEU A 109 7.46 -3.62 -3.75
C LEU A 109 7.04 -4.88 -4.53
N CYS A 110 7.87 -5.92 -4.61
CA CYS A 110 7.50 -7.17 -5.30
C CYS A 110 6.29 -7.86 -4.66
N ALA A 111 6.27 -7.94 -3.33
CA ALA A 111 5.17 -8.53 -2.56
C ALA A 111 3.84 -7.80 -2.80
N SER A 112 3.87 -6.47 -2.92
CA SER A 112 2.68 -5.66 -3.20
C SER A 112 2.04 -6.03 -4.54
N PHE A 113 2.83 -6.40 -5.56
CA PHE A 113 2.31 -6.89 -6.84
C PHE A 113 1.89 -8.35 -6.75
N PHE A 114 2.77 -9.21 -6.24
CA PHE A 114 2.55 -10.66 -6.20
C PHE A 114 1.29 -11.04 -5.42
N LEU A 115 1.09 -10.45 -4.24
CA LEU A 115 -0.07 -10.75 -3.38
C LEU A 115 -1.32 -9.96 -3.77
N SER A 116 -1.20 -8.89 -4.56
CA SER A 116 -2.37 -8.19 -5.12
C SER A 116 -3.04 -8.98 -6.22
N ALA A 117 -2.30 -9.82 -6.92
CA ALA A 117 -2.82 -10.52 -8.06
C ALA A 117 -3.78 -11.65 -7.69
N PRO A 118 -4.79 -11.88 -8.53
CA PRO A 118 -5.78 -12.90 -8.27
C PRO A 118 -5.21 -14.32 -8.45
N GLY A 119 -5.93 -15.29 -7.89
CA GLY A 119 -5.57 -16.71 -7.94
C GLY A 119 -4.54 -17.11 -6.89
N PRO A 120 -4.22 -18.42 -6.81
CA PRO A 120 -3.37 -18.98 -5.77
C PRO A 120 -1.93 -18.44 -5.85
N LYS A 121 -1.30 -18.30 -4.68
CA LYS A 121 0.05 -17.78 -4.50
C LYS A 121 0.76 -18.63 -3.46
N MET A 122 2.01 -18.99 -3.74
CA MET A 122 2.88 -19.68 -2.81
C MET A 122 3.93 -18.71 -2.28
N ILE A 123 4.11 -18.68 -0.96
CA ILE A 123 5.20 -17.97 -0.30
C ILE A 123 6.17 -19.03 0.19
N TRP A 124 7.44 -18.88 -0.16
CA TRP A 124 8.50 -19.76 0.32
C TRP A 124 8.99 -19.31 1.69
N GLU A 125 9.37 -20.26 2.53
CA GLU A 125 9.67 -19.99 3.94
C GLU A 125 10.76 -18.90 4.12
N PHE A 126 10.48 -17.99 5.06
CA PHE A 126 11.29 -16.83 5.40
C PHE A 126 11.40 -15.75 4.30
N GLY A 127 10.81 -15.93 3.12
CA GLY A 127 10.78 -14.91 2.07
C GLY A 127 10.12 -13.60 2.56
N GLU A 128 9.11 -13.72 3.42
CA GLU A 128 8.44 -12.59 4.08
C GLU A 128 9.30 -11.85 5.11
N MET A 129 10.48 -12.39 5.46
CA MET A 129 11.48 -11.74 6.31
C MET A 129 12.75 -11.36 5.54
N GLY A 130 12.74 -11.52 4.21
CA GLY A 130 13.88 -11.24 3.33
C GLY A 130 15.00 -12.26 3.51
N TYR A 131 14.70 -13.56 3.44
CA TYR A 131 15.71 -14.59 3.66
C TYR A 131 16.89 -14.48 2.68
N ASP A 132 18.07 -14.18 3.21
CA ASP A 132 19.25 -13.82 2.43
C ASP A 132 20.34 -14.90 2.40
N GLN A 133 20.02 -16.11 2.87
CA GLN A 133 20.96 -17.22 2.80
C GLN A 133 20.84 -17.90 1.44
N SER A 134 21.98 -18.08 0.76
CA SER A 134 22.01 -18.75 -0.54
C SER A 134 21.40 -20.14 -0.47
N ILE A 135 20.72 -20.55 -1.55
CA ILE A 135 20.31 -21.93 -1.77
C ILE A 135 21.48 -22.92 -1.69
N ASN A 136 22.70 -22.48 -2.01
CA ASN A 136 23.93 -23.27 -1.99
C ASN A 136 24.75 -23.08 -0.69
N ARG A 137 24.16 -22.49 0.36
CA ARG A 137 24.84 -22.35 1.65
C ARG A 137 24.97 -23.71 2.34
N CYS A 138 26.20 -24.07 2.71
CA CYS A 138 26.53 -25.25 3.51
C CYS A 138 26.24 -25.02 5.00
N GLU A 139 26.15 -26.10 5.79
CA GLU A 139 25.92 -26.00 7.24
C GLU A 139 27.03 -25.19 7.96
N ASN A 140 28.28 -25.34 7.53
CA ASN A 140 29.45 -24.61 8.06
C ASN A 140 29.51 -23.12 7.65
N GLY A 141 28.57 -22.64 6.82
CA GLY A 141 28.49 -21.25 6.37
C GLY A 141 29.19 -20.92 5.05
N THR A 142 29.88 -21.86 4.42
CA THR A 142 30.44 -21.65 3.07
C THR A 142 29.36 -21.74 1.99
N ILE A 143 29.70 -21.36 0.75
CA ILE A 143 28.80 -21.46 -0.41
C ILE A 143 29.41 -22.47 -1.40
N ASP A 144 28.68 -23.55 -1.67
CA ASP A 144 29.08 -24.62 -2.59
C ASP A 144 27.83 -25.25 -3.23
N ASN A 145 27.87 -25.54 -4.53
CA ASN A 145 26.74 -26.14 -5.25
C ASN A 145 26.33 -27.52 -4.71
N ASN A 146 27.24 -28.25 -4.06
CA ASN A 146 26.94 -29.53 -3.42
C ASN A 146 26.07 -29.39 -2.17
N CYS A 147 25.98 -28.18 -1.60
CA CYS A 147 25.25 -27.90 -0.37
C CYS A 147 23.79 -27.47 -0.62
N ARG A 148 23.27 -27.66 -1.84
CA ARG A 148 21.90 -27.26 -2.19
C ARG A 148 20.86 -27.90 -1.26
N LEU A 149 21.02 -29.18 -0.98
CA LEU A 149 20.14 -29.98 -0.11
C LEU A 149 20.50 -29.88 1.39
N ASP A 150 21.58 -29.17 1.73
CA ASP A 150 21.96 -28.97 3.13
C ASP A 150 20.91 -28.15 3.88
N LYS A 151 20.81 -28.39 5.18
CA LYS A 151 19.93 -27.63 6.06
C LYS A 151 20.36 -26.17 6.10
N LYS A 152 19.42 -25.28 5.81
CA LYS A 152 19.61 -23.84 5.92
C LYS A 152 19.22 -23.36 7.32
N PRO A 153 19.88 -22.32 7.86
CA PRO A 153 19.62 -21.88 9.23
C PRO A 153 18.20 -21.30 9.38
N ILE A 154 17.54 -21.62 10.49
CA ILE A 154 16.26 -21.04 10.88
C ILE A 154 16.52 -19.67 11.51
N LEU A 155 15.99 -18.59 10.92
CA LEU A 155 16.36 -17.21 11.28
C LEU A 155 15.19 -16.40 11.85
N TRP A 156 14.52 -16.92 12.87
CA TRP A 156 13.47 -16.17 13.60
C TRP A 156 13.95 -14.85 14.21
N SER A 157 15.26 -14.73 14.48
CA SER A 157 15.89 -13.49 14.94
C SER A 157 15.73 -12.33 13.96
N TYR A 158 15.44 -12.59 12.68
CA TYR A 158 15.11 -11.54 11.71
C TYR A 158 13.96 -10.64 12.12
N LEU A 159 12.97 -11.15 12.86
CA LEU A 159 11.86 -10.32 13.35
C LEU A 159 12.29 -9.29 14.41
N GLN A 160 13.50 -9.40 14.96
CA GLN A 160 14.07 -8.39 15.85
C GLN A 160 14.73 -7.23 15.07
N VAL A 161 14.93 -7.39 13.75
CA VAL A 161 15.38 -6.32 12.87
C VAL A 161 14.17 -5.56 12.35
N SER A 162 14.05 -4.28 12.73
CA SER A 162 12.85 -3.48 12.45
C SER A 162 12.45 -3.48 10.98
N GLN A 163 13.39 -3.37 10.05
CA GLN A 163 13.15 -3.34 8.61
C GLN A 163 12.66 -4.68 8.07
N ARG A 164 13.15 -5.81 8.59
CA ARG A 164 12.67 -7.15 8.23
C ARG A 164 11.29 -7.42 8.81
N LYS A 165 11.03 -6.89 10.01
CA LYS A 165 9.68 -6.89 10.59
C LYS A 165 8.71 -6.06 9.74
N THR A 166 9.10 -4.91 9.22
CA THR A 166 8.29 -4.13 8.27
C THR A 166 7.94 -4.94 7.04
N LEU A 167 8.92 -5.62 6.42
CA LEU A 167 8.68 -6.52 5.29
C LEU A 167 7.64 -7.61 5.63
N HIS A 168 7.82 -8.29 6.77
CA HIS A 168 6.86 -9.28 7.25
C HIS A 168 5.46 -8.68 7.43
N ASP A 169 5.37 -7.47 7.99
CA ASP A 169 4.10 -6.80 8.23
C ASP A 169 3.43 -6.37 6.90
N VAL A 170 4.19 -6.08 5.83
CA VAL A 170 3.67 -5.87 4.46
C VAL A 170 3.03 -7.14 3.92
N PHE A 171 3.73 -8.28 3.98
CA PHE A 171 3.17 -9.59 3.59
C PHE A 171 1.92 -9.93 4.41
N SER A 172 1.95 -9.71 5.73
CA SER A 172 0.82 -9.93 6.62
C SER A 172 -0.38 -9.07 6.26
N LYS A 173 -0.18 -7.76 6.03
CA LYS A 173 -1.24 -6.83 5.59
C LYS A 173 -1.83 -7.25 4.26
N MET A 174 -1.01 -7.57 3.26
CA MET A 174 -1.51 -8.05 1.97
C MET A 174 -2.35 -9.32 2.10
N ASN A 175 -1.89 -10.30 2.90
CA ASN A 175 -2.69 -11.51 3.16
C ASN A 175 -3.99 -11.18 3.91
N LYS A 176 -3.98 -10.29 4.90
CA LYS A 176 -5.21 -9.82 5.56
C LYS A 176 -6.18 -9.18 4.57
N LEU A 177 -5.70 -8.37 3.62
CA LEU A 177 -6.52 -7.79 2.56
C LEU A 177 -7.16 -8.88 1.67
N ARG A 178 -6.41 -9.94 1.34
CA ARG A 178 -6.93 -11.08 0.57
C ARG A 178 -8.12 -11.78 1.21
N PHE A 179 -8.20 -11.77 2.54
CA PHE A 179 -9.32 -12.35 3.29
C PHE A 179 -10.30 -11.32 3.82
N HIS A 180 -10.08 -10.03 3.55
CA HIS A 180 -10.91 -8.97 4.09
C HIS A 180 -12.33 -9.05 3.48
N PRO A 181 -13.42 -8.99 4.28
CA PRO A 181 -14.78 -9.18 3.79
C PRO A 181 -15.17 -8.28 2.61
N TRP A 182 -14.65 -7.06 2.57
CA TRP A 182 -14.92 -6.10 1.49
C TRP A 182 -14.07 -6.27 0.23
N TYR A 183 -12.93 -6.97 0.30
CA TYR A 183 -11.94 -7.00 -0.79
C TYR A 183 -11.59 -8.40 -1.28
N LYS A 184 -11.99 -9.45 -0.56
CA LYS A 184 -11.68 -10.85 -0.90
C LYS A 184 -12.01 -11.22 -2.36
N ASP A 185 -13.06 -10.64 -2.93
CA ASP A 185 -13.50 -10.90 -4.31
C ASP A 185 -12.45 -10.46 -5.35
N LEU A 186 -11.64 -9.43 -5.05
CA LEU A 186 -10.57 -8.96 -5.94
C LEU A 186 -9.48 -10.00 -6.21
N PHE A 187 -9.38 -11.01 -5.35
CA PHE A 187 -8.34 -12.03 -5.43
C PHE A 187 -8.85 -13.32 -6.07
N ILE A 188 -10.12 -13.35 -6.50
CA ILE A 188 -10.75 -14.45 -7.21
C ILE A 188 -10.71 -14.16 -8.71
N ALA A 189 -9.78 -14.82 -9.41
CA ALA A 189 -9.41 -14.55 -10.81
C ALA A 189 -10.58 -14.43 -11.81
N ASN A 190 -11.59 -15.27 -11.69
CA ASN A 190 -12.70 -15.30 -12.65
C ASN A 190 -13.90 -14.45 -12.22
N ASN A 191 -13.72 -13.54 -11.25
CA ASN A 191 -14.77 -12.66 -10.73
C ASN A 191 -14.31 -11.19 -10.68
N ILE A 192 -13.42 -10.80 -11.60
CA ILE A 192 -12.80 -9.48 -11.63
C ILE A 192 -12.59 -8.95 -13.04
N SER A 193 -12.37 -7.63 -13.14
CA SER A 193 -11.69 -6.99 -14.27
C SER A 193 -10.28 -6.61 -13.86
N LEU A 194 -9.28 -6.97 -14.67
CA LEU A 194 -7.86 -6.65 -14.44
C LEU A 194 -7.29 -5.85 -15.62
N THR A 195 -6.87 -4.61 -15.35
CA THR A 195 -6.00 -3.83 -16.25
C THR A 195 -4.62 -3.77 -15.65
N ARG A 196 -3.56 -3.99 -16.44
CA ARG A 196 -2.20 -4.11 -15.92
C ARG A 196 -1.13 -3.75 -16.95
N ASN A 197 0.00 -3.27 -16.45
CA ASN A 197 1.29 -3.29 -17.11
C ASN A 197 2.33 -3.77 -16.10
N LEU A 198 2.86 -4.97 -16.30
CA LEU A 198 3.84 -5.61 -15.42
C LEU A 198 5.25 -5.70 -16.06
N SER A 199 5.50 -4.84 -17.04
CA SER A 199 6.76 -4.66 -17.76
C SER A 199 7.31 -3.25 -17.57
N GLY A 200 8.56 -3.01 -17.95
CA GLY A 200 9.18 -1.68 -17.84
C GLY A 200 9.44 -1.22 -16.40
N GLY A 201 9.90 0.02 -16.25
CA GLY A 201 10.33 0.60 -14.97
C GLY A 201 9.15 0.91 -14.04
N ILE A 202 8.06 1.47 -14.56
CA ILE A 202 6.80 1.60 -13.82
C ILE A 202 5.87 0.46 -14.15
N LYS A 203 5.42 -0.24 -13.13
CA LYS A 203 4.41 -1.29 -13.23
C LYS A 203 3.15 -0.86 -12.51
N ASN A 204 2.00 -1.36 -12.97
CA ASN A 204 0.72 -1.12 -12.33
C ASN A 204 -0.28 -2.26 -12.54
N MET A 205 -1.21 -2.39 -11.60
CA MET A 205 -2.41 -3.22 -11.70
C MET A 205 -3.61 -2.46 -11.18
N ILE A 206 -4.72 -2.57 -11.90
CA ILE A 206 -6.03 -2.02 -11.54
C ILE A 206 -7.02 -3.18 -11.55
N ILE A 207 -7.52 -3.52 -10.36
CA ILE A 207 -8.42 -4.65 -10.14
C ILE A 207 -9.77 -4.12 -9.69
N ARG A 208 -10.84 -4.59 -10.32
CA ARG A 208 -12.22 -4.31 -9.92
C ARG A 208 -12.96 -5.62 -9.71
N SER A 209 -13.76 -5.70 -8.66
CA SER A 209 -14.67 -6.83 -8.49
C SER A 209 -15.76 -6.79 -9.57
N ALA A 210 -16.17 -7.95 -10.06
CA ALA A 210 -17.33 -8.06 -10.95
C ALA A 210 -18.66 -8.10 -10.16
N SER A 211 -18.61 -8.43 -8.86
CA SER A 211 -19.78 -8.64 -7.99
C SER A 211 -19.93 -7.62 -6.87
N ASP A 212 -18.96 -6.73 -6.67
CA ASP A 212 -18.94 -5.72 -5.62
C ASP A 212 -18.33 -4.40 -6.15
N SER A 213 -18.47 -3.30 -5.42
CA SER A 213 -17.82 -2.04 -5.78
C SER A 213 -16.38 -1.91 -5.28
N SER A 214 -15.78 -2.96 -4.72
CA SER A 214 -14.36 -2.97 -4.33
C SER A 214 -13.44 -2.84 -5.54
N MET A 215 -12.40 -2.05 -5.34
CA MET A 215 -11.39 -1.77 -6.35
C MET A 215 -10.02 -1.56 -5.68
N LEU A 216 -8.98 -2.00 -6.37
CA LEU A 216 -7.59 -1.93 -5.94
C LEU A 216 -6.74 -1.36 -7.07
N VAL A 217 -5.85 -0.42 -6.76
CA VAL A 217 -4.84 0.10 -7.70
C VAL A 217 -3.46 -0.07 -7.07
N VAL A 218 -2.58 -0.80 -7.74
CA VAL A 218 -1.18 -1.01 -7.35
C VAL A 218 -0.30 -0.31 -8.35
N ILE A 219 0.68 0.46 -7.90
CA ILE A 219 1.66 1.14 -8.75
C ILE A 219 3.02 1.04 -8.08
N GLY A 220 4.07 0.80 -8.85
CA GLY A 220 5.42 0.70 -8.30
C GLY A 220 6.50 1.05 -9.30
N ASN A 221 7.59 1.63 -8.79
CA ASN A 221 8.78 1.97 -9.55
C ASN A 221 9.89 0.95 -9.31
N PHE A 222 10.07 0.07 -10.29
CA PHE A 222 11.13 -0.93 -10.34
C PHE A 222 12.42 -0.40 -10.99
N ASP A 223 12.46 0.83 -11.50
CA ASP A 223 13.71 1.47 -11.89
C ASP A 223 14.53 1.85 -10.64
N VAL A 224 15.81 2.16 -10.84
CA VAL A 224 16.68 2.72 -9.79
C VAL A 224 16.70 4.25 -9.83
N ASN A 225 15.98 4.87 -10.77
CA ASN A 225 15.80 6.31 -10.91
C ASN A 225 14.32 6.72 -10.74
N VAL A 226 14.08 8.01 -10.52
CA VAL A 226 12.73 8.58 -10.46
C VAL A 226 12.01 8.35 -11.78
N GLN A 227 10.76 7.92 -11.71
CA GLN A 227 9.93 7.69 -12.89
C GLN A 227 8.56 8.34 -12.70
N SER A 228 7.95 8.78 -13.79
CA SER A 228 6.59 9.30 -13.80
C SER A 228 5.75 8.48 -14.75
N THR A 229 4.49 8.25 -14.40
CA THR A 229 3.51 7.59 -15.25
C THR A 229 2.18 8.30 -15.16
N THR A 230 1.26 7.97 -16.06
CA THR A 230 -0.11 8.45 -16.01
C THR A 230 -1.03 7.29 -15.70
N ILE A 231 -1.81 7.40 -14.62
CA ILE A 231 -2.77 6.39 -14.20
C ILE A 231 -4.18 7.00 -14.21
N THR A 232 -5.13 6.27 -14.79
CA THR A 232 -6.56 6.61 -14.72
C THR A 232 -7.20 5.71 -13.68
N PHE A 233 -7.56 6.28 -12.53
CA PHE A 233 -8.24 5.55 -11.48
C PHE A 233 -9.65 5.15 -11.92
N PRO A 234 -10.16 4.01 -11.45
CA PRO A 234 -11.47 3.52 -11.84
C PRO A 234 -12.67 4.41 -11.64
N SER A 235 -12.62 5.22 -10.60
CA SER A 235 -13.67 6.14 -10.19
C SER A 235 -13.01 7.38 -9.63
N ALA A 236 -13.65 8.52 -9.84
CA ALA A 236 -13.32 9.72 -9.09
C ALA A 236 -13.62 9.52 -7.59
N GLY A 237 -13.00 10.34 -6.74
CA GLY A 237 -13.21 10.33 -5.30
C GLY A 237 -11.93 10.02 -4.50
N VAL A 238 -12.11 9.78 -3.21
CA VAL A 238 -11.00 9.55 -2.28
C VAL A 238 -10.59 8.08 -2.30
N TRP A 239 -9.31 7.85 -2.57
CA TRP A 239 -8.64 6.56 -2.44
C TRP A 239 -7.70 6.58 -1.25
N TYR A 240 -7.52 5.42 -0.62
CA TYR A 240 -6.74 5.26 0.60
C TYR A 240 -5.49 4.48 0.28
N ASP A 241 -4.31 5.02 0.59
CA ASP A 241 -3.09 4.22 0.56
C ASP A 241 -3.18 3.16 1.68
N TYR A 242 -2.98 1.91 1.32
CA TYR A 242 -3.18 0.80 2.24
C TYR A 242 -2.05 0.67 3.27
N PHE A 243 -0.85 1.13 2.90
CA PHE A 243 0.32 1.03 3.77
C PHE A 243 0.62 2.33 4.49
N LYS A 244 0.16 3.45 3.95
CA LYS A 244 0.37 4.79 4.49
C LYS A 244 -0.96 5.38 4.94
N ASP A 245 -0.98 6.10 6.06
CA ASP A 245 -2.20 6.76 6.55
C ASP A 245 -2.51 8.05 5.77
N VAL A 246 -2.51 7.97 4.44
CA VAL A 246 -2.71 9.08 3.51
C VAL A 246 -3.76 8.72 2.47
N THR A 247 -4.33 9.75 1.86
CA THR A 247 -5.35 9.60 0.81
C THR A 247 -4.87 10.17 -0.51
N PHE A 248 -5.54 9.77 -1.58
CA PHE A 248 -5.34 10.28 -2.93
C PHE A 248 -6.69 10.67 -3.54
N SER A 249 -6.81 11.92 -4.00
CA SER A 249 -8.01 12.40 -4.68
C SER A 249 -7.94 12.06 -6.16
N ALA A 250 -8.66 11.01 -6.55
CA ALA A 250 -8.80 10.60 -7.93
C ALA A 250 -9.83 11.49 -8.66
N THR A 251 -9.49 11.94 -9.86
CA THR A 251 -10.41 12.76 -10.69
C THR A 251 -11.28 11.92 -11.61
N GLY A 252 -11.04 10.60 -11.69
CA GLY A 252 -11.64 9.72 -12.70
C GLY A 252 -11.07 9.93 -14.10
N SER A 253 -10.05 10.77 -14.25
CA SER A 253 -9.28 10.98 -15.47
C SER A 253 -7.82 10.60 -15.26
N ALA A 254 -7.04 10.60 -16.34
CA ALA A 254 -5.61 10.43 -16.33
C ALA A 254 -4.92 11.43 -15.38
N GLN A 255 -4.19 10.93 -14.37
CA GLN A 255 -3.39 11.72 -13.44
C GLN A 255 -1.93 11.29 -13.47
N ASN A 256 -1.02 12.26 -13.52
CA ASN A 256 0.42 12.00 -13.45
C ASN A 256 0.80 11.63 -12.02
N ILE A 257 1.56 10.55 -11.88
CA ILE A 257 2.11 10.08 -10.61
C ILE A 257 3.61 9.90 -10.81
N THR A 258 4.39 10.64 -10.02
CA THR A 258 5.83 10.48 -9.89
C THR A 258 6.15 9.59 -8.69
N LEU A 259 7.05 8.64 -8.89
CA LEU A 259 7.50 7.67 -7.90
C LEU A 259 9.01 7.72 -7.77
N GLN A 260 9.50 7.74 -6.53
CA GLN A 260 10.92 7.56 -6.23
C GLN A 260 11.36 6.12 -6.55
N PRO A 261 12.67 5.85 -6.74
CA PRO A 261 13.18 4.50 -6.91
C PRO A 261 12.69 3.55 -5.80
N GLY A 262 12.14 2.39 -6.16
CA GLY A 262 11.60 1.42 -5.20
C GLY A 262 10.28 1.83 -4.53
N GLU A 263 9.74 3.01 -4.81
CA GLU A 263 8.46 3.43 -4.25
C GLU A 263 7.30 2.61 -4.83
N TYR A 264 6.40 2.18 -3.96
CA TYR A 264 5.15 1.52 -4.32
C TYR A 264 3.97 2.13 -3.57
N ARG A 265 2.78 1.99 -4.15
CA ARG A 265 1.50 2.44 -3.59
C ARG A 265 0.42 1.42 -3.89
N VAL A 266 -0.37 1.09 -2.87
CA VAL A 266 -1.52 0.18 -2.97
C VAL A 266 -2.73 0.98 -2.51
N TYR A 267 -3.58 1.37 -3.45
CA TYR A 267 -4.73 2.21 -3.20
C TYR A 267 -6.02 1.38 -3.17
N LEU A 268 -6.83 1.63 -2.15
CA LEU A 268 -8.12 1.02 -1.92
C LEU A 268 -9.22 2.07 -2.02
N ASN A 269 -10.36 1.72 -2.62
CA ASN A 269 -11.47 2.66 -2.80
C ASN A 269 -12.38 2.81 -1.56
N ARG A 270 -12.09 2.06 -0.50
CA ARG A 270 -12.74 2.11 0.82
C ARG A 270 -11.67 2.04 1.90
N ASN A 271 -11.91 2.78 2.98
CA ASN A 271 -11.00 2.87 4.10
C ASN A 271 -11.00 1.63 4.99
N VAL A 272 -9.89 0.91 5.03
CA VAL A 272 -9.67 -0.23 5.93
C VAL A 272 -8.72 0.09 7.08
N ASN A 273 -8.06 1.25 7.02
CA ASN A 273 -7.08 1.70 8.01
C ASN A 273 -7.72 2.61 9.08
N ASN A 274 -9.05 2.79 9.05
CA ASN A 274 -9.80 3.68 9.93
C ASN A 274 -9.28 5.14 9.93
N ILE A 275 -8.66 5.56 8.83
CA ILE A 275 -8.21 6.94 8.62
C ILE A 275 -9.44 7.86 8.64
N ALA A 276 -9.59 8.70 9.66
CA ALA A 276 -10.66 9.67 9.67
C ALA A 276 -10.44 10.68 8.54
N VAL A 277 -11.23 10.57 7.47
CA VAL A 277 -11.33 11.64 6.48
C VAL A 277 -12.22 12.69 7.11
N THR A 278 -11.64 13.72 7.72
CA THR A 278 -12.40 14.95 7.87
C THR A 278 -12.78 15.39 6.46
N PRO A 279 -14.07 15.62 6.16
CA PRO A 279 -14.44 16.15 4.86
C PRO A 279 -13.76 17.50 4.70
N VAL A 280 -12.64 17.50 3.99
CA VAL A 280 -12.12 18.70 3.35
C VAL A 280 -13.07 18.89 2.18
N LEU A 281 -14.00 19.84 2.30
CA LEU A 281 -14.68 20.35 1.12
C LEU A 281 -13.59 20.73 0.11
N ASP A 282 -13.55 20.00 -1.00
CA ASP A 282 -12.76 20.36 -2.16
C ASP A 282 -13.05 21.82 -2.52
N LEU A 283 -12.05 22.68 -2.37
CA LEU A 283 -11.98 23.93 -3.10
C LEU A 283 -10.54 24.09 -3.60
N PRO A 284 -10.31 24.11 -4.93
CA PRO A 284 -8.98 24.31 -5.49
C PRO A 284 -8.40 25.67 -5.04
N GLY A 285 -7.07 25.69 -4.85
CA GLY A 285 -6.26 26.88 -4.53
C GLY A 285 -6.50 27.44 -3.12
N GLN A 286 -5.54 27.27 -2.20
CA GLN A 286 -5.62 27.92 -0.88
C GLN A 286 -4.25 28.41 -0.39
N GLU A 287 -3.79 29.52 -0.95
CA GLU A 287 -3.01 30.50 -0.16
C GLU A 287 -3.88 31.69 0.28
N ASP A 288 -5.18 31.73 -0.09
CA ASP A 288 -6.09 32.86 0.15
C ASP A 288 -7.40 32.49 0.87
N LYS A 289 -7.47 31.39 1.63
CA LYS A 289 -8.70 31.01 2.35
C LYS A 289 -8.51 30.98 3.86
N LEU A 290 -9.59 31.32 4.58
CA LEU A 290 -9.67 31.23 6.03
C LEU A 290 -9.62 29.78 6.48
N LEU A 291 -8.47 29.38 7.04
CA LEU A 291 -8.26 28.06 7.65
C LEU A 291 -8.29 28.16 9.15
N ALA A 292 -8.78 27.11 9.81
CA ALA A 292 -8.73 27.01 11.25
C ALA A 292 -8.70 25.55 11.70
N VAL A 293 -7.91 25.26 12.73
CA VAL A 293 -7.76 23.94 13.34
C VAL A 293 -7.60 24.08 14.85
N VAL A 294 -8.12 23.12 15.61
CA VAL A 294 -7.87 23.00 17.05
C VAL A 294 -7.03 21.77 17.29
N TYR A 295 -5.95 21.91 18.05
CA TYR A 295 -5.14 20.78 18.47
C TYR A 295 -4.55 20.97 19.87
N PRO A 296 -4.37 19.87 20.63
CA PRO A 296 -5.00 18.57 20.41
C PRO A 296 -6.54 18.63 20.54
N ASN A 297 -7.24 17.63 19.99
CA ASN A 297 -8.69 17.47 20.12
C ASN A 297 -9.00 15.97 20.29
N PRO A 298 -9.43 15.46 21.46
CA PRO A 298 -10.01 16.20 22.60
C PRO A 298 -9.08 17.22 23.26
N VAL A 299 -9.66 18.32 23.73
CA VAL A 299 -8.88 19.43 24.29
C VAL A 299 -8.42 19.17 25.71
N ASN A 300 -7.25 19.71 26.01
CA ASN A 300 -6.59 19.75 27.30
C ASN A 300 -6.07 21.16 27.60
N GLU A 301 -5.38 21.35 28.73
CA GLU A 301 -4.86 22.65 29.15
C GLU A 301 -3.88 23.29 28.13
N GLY A 302 -3.23 22.51 27.27
CA GLY A 302 -2.32 23.00 26.23
C GLY A 302 -2.97 23.21 24.86
N SER A 303 -4.29 23.10 24.74
CA SER A 303 -4.95 23.15 23.43
C SER A 303 -5.06 24.56 22.88
N VAL A 304 -4.79 24.67 21.59
CA VAL A 304 -4.79 25.93 20.85
C VAL A 304 -5.71 25.88 19.65
N LEU A 305 -6.22 27.04 19.26
CA LEU A 305 -6.86 27.30 17.99
C LEU A 305 -5.85 28.01 17.08
N GLU A 306 -5.45 27.36 16.00
CA GLU A 306 -4.64 27.96 14.95
C GLU A 306 -5.55 28.42 13.80
N ILE A 307 -5.34 29.64 13.31
CA ILE A 307 -6.13 30.29 12.27
C ILE A 307 -5.20 30.91 11.25
N ASN A 308 -5.38 30.58 9.97
CA ASN A 308 -4.77 31.34 8.87
C ASN A 308 -5.77 32.36 8.34
N MET A 309 -5.46 33.64 8.52
CA MET A 309 -6.25 34.75 8.00
C MET A 309 -5.82 35.07 6.56
N PRO A 310 -6.72 35.03 5.57
CA PRO A 310 -6.38 35.30 4.17
C PRO A 310 -6.11 36.78 3.88
N GLY A 311 -6.59 37.68 4.76
CA GLY A 311 -6.37 39.12 4.70
C GLY A 311 -6.58 39.75 6.07
N THR A 312 -6.04 40.96 6.26
CA THR A 312 -6.22 41.72 7.51
C THR A 312 -7.66 42.21 7.62
N GLY A 313 -8.35 41.89 8.72
CA GLY A 313 -9.77 42.25 8.88
C GLY A 313 -10.35 41.86 10.24
N LYS A 314 -11.61 42.24 10.46
CA LYS A 314 -12.34 41.88 11.68
C LYS A 314 -12.65 40.38 11.70
N ALA A 315 -12.45 39.76 12.86
CA ALA A 315 -12.80 38.38 13.17
C ALA A 315 -13.55 38.32 14.50
N ASP A 316 -14.72 37.69 14.51
CA ASP A 316 -15.47 37.31 15.70
C ASP A 316 -15.45 35.78 15.82
N ILE A 317 -14.93 35.28 16.93
CA ILE A 317 -14.71 33.87 17.19
C ILE A 317 -15.49 33.51 18.44
N SER A 318 -16.49 32.65 18.26
CA SER A 318 -17.39 32.20 19.32
C SER A 318 -17.41 30.68 19.40
N LEU A 319 -17.62 30.17 20.58
CA LEU A 319 -17.90 28.78 20.86
C LEU A 319 -19.41 28.62 21.00
N ILE A 320 -19.97 27.64 20.31
CA ILE A 320 -21.39 27.28 20.37
C ILE A 320 -21.55 25.81 20.78
N ASN A 321 -22.66 25.49 21.44
CA ASN A 321 -22.99 24.10 21.79
C ASN A 321 -23.61 23.35 20.60
N SER A 322 -23.90 22.05 20.77
CA SER A 322 -24.53 21.22 19.74
C SER A 322 -25.95 21.68 19.32
N ALA A 323 -26.61 22.50 20.14
CA ALA A 323 -27.88 23.15 19.80
C ALA A 323 -27.72 24.49 19.06
N GLY A 324 -26.48 24.89 18.75
CA GLY A 324 -26.16 26.15 18.06
C GLY A 324 -26.22 27.40 18.93
N GLN A 325 -26.37 27.26 20.25
CA GLN A 325 -26.43 28.37 21.18
C GLN A 325 -25.00 28.87 21.49
N PRO A 326 -24.75 30.19 21.52
CA PRO A 326 -23.46 30.75 21.91
C PRO A 326 -23.18 30.47 23.39
N VAL A 327 -22.00 29.91 23.65
CA VAL A 327 -21.54 29.50 24.98
C VAL A 327 -20.48 30.48 25.49
N GLN A 328 -19.48 30.78 24.67
CA GLN A 328 -18.34 31.60 25.06
C GLN A 328 -17.79 32.37 23.85
N ARG A 329 -17.31 33.59 24.03
CA ARG A 329 -16.51 34.29 23.00
C ARG A 329 -15.02 34.02 23.24
N ILE A 330 -14.34 33.55 22.20
CA ILE A 330 -12.90 33.28 22.21
C ILE A 330 -12.13 34.55 21.84
N PHE A 331 -12.56 35.23 20.77
CA PHE A 331 -11.91 36.45 20.28
C PHE A 331 -12.93 37.35 19.56
N SER A 332 -12.71 38.67 19.61
CA SER A 332 -13.42 39.64 18.77
C SER A 332 -12.51 40.84 18.56
N GLY A 333 -12.04 41.04 17.34
CA GLY A 333 -11.09 42.10 17.03
C GLY A 333 -10.59 42.02 15.58
N THR A 334 -9.53 42.75 15.26
CA THR A 334 -8.88 42.70 13.94
C THR A 334 -7.69 41.74 14.02
N LEU A 335 -7.60 40.81 13.06
CA LEU A 335 -6.43 39.95 12.87
C LEU A 335 -5.73 40.35 11.56
N THR A 336 -4.39 40.32 11.55
CA THR A 336 -3.58 40.55 10.34
C THR A 336 -3.62 39.35 9.40
N LYS A 337 -3.27 39.53 8.12
CA LYS A 337 -3.01 38.39 7.22
C LYS A 337 -1.94 37.47 7.83
N GLY A 338 -2.12 36.16 7.71
CA GLY A 338 -1.17 35.14 8.20
C GLY A 338 -1.71 34.30 9.35
N ASN A 339 -0.83 33.53 9.98
CA ASN A 339 -1.18 32.58 11.04
C ASN A 339 -1.32 33.27 12.40
N HIS A 340 -2.36 32.88 13.15
CA HIS A 340 -2.62 33.29 14.52
C HIS A 340 -2.87 32.05 15.37
N ILE A 341 -2.30 32.03 16.56
CA ILE A 341 -2.49 30.95 17.54
C ILE A 341 -3.15 31.55 18.77
N MET A 342 -4.23 30.93 19.22
CA MET A 342 -5.00 31.35 20.39
C MET A 342 -5.11 30.20 21.38
N GLU A 343 -4.68 30.42 22.62
CA GLU A 343 -4.86 29.44 23.70
C GLU A 343 -6.35 29.31 24.07
N LEU A 344 -6.82 28.08 24.23
CA LEU A 344 -8.21 27.79 24.55
C LEU A 344 -8.47 27.52 26.03
N SER A 345 -7.43 27.20 26.81
CA SER A 345 -7.50 26.73 28.20
C SER A 345 -8.46 27.53 29.09
N ASP A 346 -8.24 28.84 29.22
CA ASP A 346 -9.08 29.73 30.04
C ASP A 346 -10.51 29.89 29.50
N LYS A 347 -10.72 29.64 28.20
CA LYS A 347 -12.02 29.81 27.54
C LYS A 347 -12.90 28.57 27.64
N ILE A 348 -12.32 27.40 27.89
CA ILE A 348 -13.03 26.11 27.82
C ILE A 348 -13.04 25.35 29.15
N ARG A 349 -12.14 25.67 30.10
CA ARG A 349 -12.00 24.91 31.37
C ARG A 349 -13.25 24.82 32.24
N HIS A 350 -14.17 25.76 32.09
CA HIS A 350 -15.41 25.85 32.90
C HIS A 350 -16.60 25.17 32.23
N LEU A 351 -16.41 24.60 31.04
CA LEU A 351 -17.48 24.01 30.24
C LEU A 351 -17.59 22.51 30.53
N PRO A 352 -18.81 21.95 30.57
CA PRO A 352 -18.99 20.53 30.76
C PRO A 352 -18.41 19.73 29.60
N ALA A 353 -18.07 18.46 29.86
CA ALA A 353 -17.67 17.51 28.84
C ALA A 353 -18.75 17.41 27.75
N GLY A 354 -18.33 17.46 26.49
CA GLY A 354 -19.26 17.51 25.38
C GLY A 354 -18.64 17.94 24.06
N THR A 355 -19.47 17.92 23.02
CA THR A 355 -19.12 18.43 21.69
C THR A 355 -19.55 19.88 21.55
N TYR A 356 -18.62 20.72 21.15
CA TYR A 356 -18.83 22.12 20.84
C TYR A 356 -18.32 22.44 19.43
N ILE A 357 -18.69 23.61 18.94
CA ILE A 357 -18.25 24.12 17.65
C ILE A 357 -17.67 25.52 17.86
N ILE A 358 -16.45 25.76 17.42
CA ILE A 358 -15.89 27.10 17.29
C ILE A 358 -16.35 27.66 15.95
N LYS A 359 -17.11 28.75 15.98
CA LYS A 359 -17.55 29.53 14.81
C LYS A 359 -16.66 30.77 14.69
N ILE A 360 -15.95 30.87 13.57
CA ILE A 360 -15.09 31.99 13.19
C ILE A 360 -15.81 32.75 12.08
N GLN A 361 -16.12 34.01 12.34
CA GLN A 361 -16.79 34.89 11.39
C GLN A 361 -15.87 36.07 11.07
N THR A 362 -15.51 36.19 9.81
CA THR A 362 -14.77 37.33 9.26
C THR A 362 -15.68 38.15 8.35
N SER A 363 -15.21 39.30 7.86
CA SER A 363 -15.97 40.11 6.90
C SER A 363 -16.36 39.35 5.63
N ASN A 364 -15.57 38.34 5.23
CA ASN A 364 -15.71 37.67 3.92
C ASN A 364 -16.05 36.18 4.02
N ALA A 365 -15.93 35.56 5.19
CA ALA A 365 -16.07 34.12 5.36
C ALA A 365 -16.50 33.70 6.77
N ILE A 366 -17.22 32.59 6.86
CA ILE A 366 -17.52 31.89 8.11
C ILE A 366 -16.88 30.51 8.04
N ARG A 367 -16.18 30.10 9.11
CA ARG A 367 -15.59 28.77 9.28
C ARG A 367 -16.01 28.18 10.62
N SER A 368 -16.19 26.86 10.65
CA SER A 368 -16.54 26.13 11.88
C SER A 368 -15.55 25.01 12.14
N VAL A 369 -15.10 24.88 13.38
CA VAL A 369 -14.18 23.83 13.84
C VAL A 369 -14.81 23.09 15.01
N LYS A 370 -14.89 21.76 14.93
CA LYS A 370 -15.43 20.94 16.02
C LYS A 370 -14.40 20.78 17.13
N LEU A 371 -14.88 20.91 18.38
CA LEU A 371 -14.11 20.82 19.62
C LEU A 371 -14.76 19.75 20.51
N MET A 372 -13.98 18.85 21.10
CA MET A 372 -14.45 17.90 22.11
C MET A 372 -13.77 18.17 23.46
N ILE A 373 -14.57 18.49 24.48
CA ILE A 373 -14.13 18.62 25.87
C ILE A 373 -14.42 17.29 26.57
N GLN A 374 -13.44 16.75 27.31
CA GLN A 374 -13.57 15.50 28.07
C GLN A 374 -13.58 15.75 29.57
#